data_AF-A0AB40B0R9-F1
#
_entry.id   AF-A0AB40B0R9-F1
#
_cell.length_a   1.000
_cell.length_b   1.000
_cell.length_c   1.000
_cell.angle_alpha   90.00
_cell.angle_beta   90.00
_cell.angle_gamma   90.00
#
_symmetry.space_group_name_H-M   'P 1'
#
loop_
_entity.id
_entity.type
_entity.pdbx_description
1 polymer ?
#
loop_
_entity_poly.entity_id
_entity_poly.type
_entity_poly.pdbx_seq_one_letter_code
_entity_poly.pdbx_strand_id
1 'polypeptide(L)'
;MAESAVSQVVTRLAGLLSQEFWLLYGLRDEVEWMERELRWIKCFLKDADAKGKRDERVKNWVNEVIQVAYLAEDAIDTFLIKVNHQSNGWLSHIKYRFKPSALIARHNVGVEIGKIKERLNEIKASREAYGIQNLSQYGDASNLISIIRRSHFSYQYSDDADVIRLFNDHKILLGRLMDQQQQRLCVISIFGIGGLGKTTLARKLYCDNAVNNHFHKRIWVTVSQENSLIGLLRKMLEEVRKIEKEKLEKMTENDLIDMLNDSLRTGRFLIVLDDIWLEDVWNQMQRSFLDVNNGSRVLITTRFLNVAKGADPRSTPYQLPLLIDDESMKLLLKKAFPHEDVEANFTNELLDIGLRLMHKCGGLPLALVVLGGLPIYKKTKHTVVWRRVLETMDWARRKTMPRNTCFEL
;
A
#
# COMPACT_ATOMS: atom_id res chain seq x y z
N MET A 1 9.55 -6.39 -15.20
CA MET A 1 8.73 -6.19 -13.99
C MET A 1 8.29 -4.74 -13.82
N ALA A 2 9.14 -3.75 -14.08
CA ALA A 2 8.80 -2.33 -13.89
C ALA A 2 7.64 -1.89 -14.80
N GLU A 3 7.68 -2.33 -16.07
CA GLU A 3 6.64 -2.07 -17.06
C GLU A 3 5.27 -2.54 -16.58
N SER A 4 5.19 -3.76 -16.05
CA SER A 4 3.93 -4.40 -15.64
C SER A 4 3.31 -3.70 -14.42
N ALA A 5 4.13 -3.20 -13.48
CA ALA A 5 3.65 -2.40 -12.36
C ALA A 5 2.99 -1.08 -12.83
N VAL A 6 3.63 -0.35 -13.75
CA VAL A 6 3.01 0.84 -14.34
C VAL A 6 1.81 0.46 -15.21
N SER A 7 1.87 -0.65 -15.93
CA SER A 7 0.75 -1.18 -16.74
C SER A 7 -0.52 -1.41 -15.93
N GLN A 8 -0.42 -1.90 -14.70
CA GLN A 8 -1.57 -2.03 -13.81
C GLN A 8 -2.14 -0.68 -13.40
N VAL A 9 -1.31 0.30 -13.04
CA VAL A 9 -1.78 1.66 -12.71
C VAL A 9 -2.44 2.31 -13.92
N VAL A 10 -1.88 2.15 -15.13
CA VAL A 10 -2.50 2.60 -16.40
C VAL A 10 -3.83 1.90 -16.67
N THR A 11 -3.90 0.58 -16.49
CA THR A 11 -5.13 -0.21 -16.70
C THR A 11 -6.22 0.20 -15.70
N ARG A 12 -5.83 0.44 -14.44
CA ARG A 12 -6.71 0.95 -13.38
C ARG A 12 -7.21 2.36 -13.72
N LEU A 13 -6.33 3.26 -14.18
CA LEU A 13 -6.68 4.60 -14.66
C LEU A 13 -7.66 4.57 -15.84
N ALA A 14 -7.40 3.73 -16.86
CA ALA A 14 -8.30 3.57 -18.00
C ALA A 14 -9.68 2.99 -17.60
N GLY A 15 -9.69 2.01 -16.69
CA GLY A 15 -10.92 1.45 -16.08
C GLY A 15 -11.65 2.42 -15.14
N LEU A 16 -10.98 3.48 -14.68
CA LEU A 16 -11.58 4.58 -13.93
C LEU A 16 -12.12 5.66 -14.88
N LEU A 17 -11.42 6.00 -15.97
CA LEU A 17 -11.87 6.98 -16.97
C LEU A 17 -13.19 6.62 -17.68
N SER A 18 -13.54 5.33 -17.71
CA SER A 18 -14.84 4.85 -18.21
C SER A 18 -15.99 5.03 -17.21
N GLN A 19 -15.74 5.52 -15.99
CA GLN A 19 -16.75 5.80 -14.98
C GLN A 19 -17.18 7.29 -15.06
N GLU A 20 -18.49 7.54 -15.20
CA GLU A 20 -19.09 8.88 -15.30
C GLU A 20 -18.70 9.83 -14.13
N PHE A 21 -18.38 9.23 -12.98
CA PHE A 21 -17.91 9.87 -11.77
C PHE A 21 -16.80 10.93 -11.98
N TRP A 22 -15.79 10.69 -12.83
CA TRP A 22 -14.73 11.68 -13.05
C TRP A 22 -15.18 12.90 -13.83
N LEU A 23 -16.22 12.74 -14.66
CA LEU A 23 -16.87 13.80 -15.43
C LEU A 23 -17.84 14.61 -14.54
N LEU A 24 -18.50 13.94 -13.58
CA LEU A 24 -19.31 14.58 -12.54
C LEU A 24 -18.50 15.49 -11.62
N TYR A 25 -17.26 15.12 -11.30
CA TYR A 25 -16.34 15.92 -10.47
C TYR A 25 -15.37 16.77 -11.30
N GLY A 26 -15.35 16.58 -12.63
CA GLY A 26 -14.55 17.30 -13.62
C GLY A 26 -13.05 17.18 -13.42
N LEU A 27 -12.56 16.02 -12.97
CA LEU A 27 -11.14 15.64 -12.90
C LEU A 27 -10.70 14.81 -14.11
N ARG A 28 -11.54 14.75 -15.16
CA ARG A 28 -11.34 13.88 -16.32
C ARG A 28 -10.02 14.21 -17.02
N ASP A 29 -9.76 15.49 -17.28
CA ASP A 29 -8.56 15.96 -17.98
C ASP A 29 -7.27 15.67 -17.17
N GLU A 30 -7.33 15.77 -15.84
CA GLU A 30 -6.21 15.41 -14.95
C GLU A 30 -5.92 13.91 -14.93
N VAL A 31 -6.96 13.07 -14.96
CA VAL A 31 -6.84 11.60 -15.00
C VAL A 31 -6.43 11.10 -16.40
N GLU A 32 -6.97 11.70 -17.47
CA GLU A 32 -6.54 11.45 -18.86
C GLU A 32 -5.08 11.84 -19.07
N TRP A 33 -4.64 12.96 -18.49
CA TRP A 33 -3.23 13.34 -18.50
C TRP A 33 -2.38 12.26 -17.79
N MET A 34 -2.74 11.82 -16.58
CA MET A 34 -1.98 10.78 -15.87
C MET A 34 -1.94 9.45 -16.63
N GLU A 35 -3.07 9.01 -17.19
CA GLU A 35 -3.17 7.78 -18.00
C GLU A 35 -2.23 7.84 -19.21
N ARG A 36 -2.30 8.92 -19.99
CA ARG A 36 -1.48 9.12 -21.17
C ARG A 36 0.01 9.14 -20.85
N GLU A 37 0.38 9.81 -19.77
CA GLU A 37 1.78 9.92 -19.35
C GLU A 37 2.36 8.61 -18.82
N LEU A 38 1.60 7.91 -17.96
CA LEU A 38 1.99 6.59 -17.48
C LEU A 38 2.00 5.55 -18.62
N ARG A 39 1.19 5.73 -19.68
CA ARG A 39 1.24 4.95 -20.92
C ARG A 39 2.52 5.20 -21.73
N TRP A 40 2.97 6.45 -21.87
CA TRP A 40 4.28 6.75 -22.48
C TRP A 40 5.44 6.16 -21.70
N ILE A 41 5.40 6.29 -20.38
CA ILE A 41 6.33 5.62 -19.46
C ILE A 41 6.34 4.11 -19.69
N LYS A 42 5.16 3.46 -19.73
CA LYS A 42 5.03 2.01 -19.93
C LYS A 42 5.76 1.55 -21.20
N CYS A 43 5.61 2.28 -22.31
CA CYS A 43 6.33 1.98 -23.55
C CYS A 43 7.85 2.03 -23.35
N PHE A 44 8.38 3.06 -22.69
CA PHE A 44 9.82 3.13 -22.40
C PHE A 44 10.29 2.02 -21.44
N LEU A 45 9.51 1.70 -20.39
CA LEU A 45 9.82 0.62 -19.46
C LEU A 45 9.86 -0.75 -20.15
N LYS A 46 9.04 -0.96 -21.19
CA LYS A 46 9.08 -2.15 -22.04
C LYS A 46 10.43 -2.27 -22.77
N ASP A 47 10.90 -1.18 -23.36
CA ASP A 47 12.20 -1.15 -24.06
C ASP A 47 13.37 -1.34 -23.08
N ALA A 48 13.27 -0.81 -21.85
CA ALA A 48 14.28 -0.96 -20.81
C ALA A 48 14.32 -2.38 -20.20
N ASP A 49 13.16 -2.99 -19.92
CA ASP A 49 13.09 -4.39 -19.46
C ASP A 49 13.58 -5.35 -20.57
N ALA A 50 13.31 -5.06 -21.86
CA ALA A 50 13.74 -5.89 -23.00
C ALA A 50 15.25 -5.85 -23.30
N LYS A 51 15.95 -4.74 -23.00
CA LYS A 51 17.39 -4.58 -23.28
C LYS A 51 18.31 -5.02 -22.14
N GLY A 52 17.74 -5.41 -20.99
CA GLY A 52 18.47 -5.86 -19.81
C GLY A 52 19.05 -4.70 -18.98
N LYS A 53 18.67 -4.63 -17.70
CA LYS A 53 19.05 -3.55 -16.77
C LYS A 53 20.53 -3.62 -16.36
N ARG A 54 21.43 -3.15 -17.23
CA ARG A 54 22.89 -3.09 -16.98
C ARG A 54 23.42 -1.69 -16.64
N ASP A 55 22.67 -0.63 -16.96
CA ASP A 55 23.02 0.74 -16.60
C ASP A 55 22.31 1.15 -15.30
N GLU A 56 23.09 1.51 -14.28
CA GLU A 56 22.56 1.90 -12.96
C GLU A 56 21.78 3.22 -13.04
N ARG A 57 22.07 4.11 -14.00
CA ARG A 57 21.30 5.35 -14.26
C ARG A 57 19.90 5.00 -14.77
N VAL A 58 19.81 4.06 -15.72
CA VAL A 58 18.52 3.54 -16.22
C VAL A 58 17.75 2.88 -15.09
N LYS A 59 18.41 2.08 -14.24
CA LYS A 59 17.78 1.44 -13.08
C LYS A 59 17.26 2.45 -12.05
N ASN A 60 18.02 3.49 -11.75
CA ASN A 60 17.60 4.54 -10.81
C ASN A 60 16.42 5.35 -11.37
N TRP A 61 16.49 5.75 -12.65
CA TRP A 61 15.40 6.43 -13.35
C TRP A 61 14.12 5.57 -13.42
N VAL A 62 14.26 4.28 -13.73
CA VAL A 62 13.14 3.30 -13.70
C VAL A 62 12.50 3.24 -12.31
N ASN A 63 13.30 3.28 -11.24
CA ASN A 63 12.80 3.30 -9.87
C ASN A 63 12.06 4.62 -9.54
N GLU A 64 12.57 5.78 -9.94
CA GLU A 64 11.88 7.08 -9.78
C GLU A 64 10.52 7.11 -10.48
N VAL A 65 10.47 6.57 -11.71
CA VAL A 65 9.27 6.44 -12.53
C VAL A 65 8.21 5.54 -11.87
N ILE A 66 8.62 4.41 -11.28
CA ILE A 66 7.72 3.56 -10.49
C ILE A 66 7.16 4.34 -9.30
N GLN A 67 7.98 5.12 -8.59
CA GLN A 67 7.51 5.95 -7.47
C GLN A 67 6.46 6.98 -7.91
N VAL A 68 6.53 7.50 -9.13
CA VAL A 68 5.46 8.37 -9.67
C VAL A 68 4.18 7.60 -9.96
N ALA A 69 4.26 6.37 -10.49
CA ALA A 69 3.08 5.52 -10.66
C ALA A 69 2.41 5.19 -9.31
N TYR A 70 3.20 4.98 -8.25
CA TYR A 70 2.69 4.82 -6.88
C TYR A 70 2.01 6.07 -6.34
N LEU A 71 2.60 7.26 -6.55
CA LEU A 71 1.97 8.52 -6.13
C LEU A 71 0.65 8.77 -6.87
N ALA A 72 0.60 8.45 -8.18
CA ALA A 72 -0.64 8.50 -8.95
C ALA A 72 -1.70 7.56 -8.37
N GLU A 73 -1.31 6.33 -7.98
CA GLU A 73 -2.22 5.42 -7.30
C GLU A 73 -2.70 5.95 -5.94
N ASP A 74 -1.80 6.41 -5.08
CA ASP A 74 -2.15 6.93 -3.75
C ASP A 74 -3.07 8.17 -3.84
N ALA A 75 -2.90 9.01 -4.87
CA ALA A 75 -3.79 10.15 -5.16
C ALA A 75 -5.20 9.71 -5.60
N ILE A 76 -5.30 8.66 -6.44
CA ILE A 76 -6.56 8.05 -6.86
C ILE A 76 -7.27 7.40 -5.66
N ASP A 77 -6.54 6.60 -4.87
CA ASP A 77 -7.05 5.96 -3.65
C ASP A 77 -7.62 7.02 -2.69
N THR A 78 -6.86 8.11 -2.47
CA THR A 78 -7.29 9.25 -1.64
C THR A 78 -8.58 9.90 -2.15
N PHE A 79 -8.78 10.00 -3.47
CA PHE A 79 -10.01 10.52 -4.04
C PHE A 79 -11.20 9.59 -3.82
N LEU A 80 -11.02 8.31 -4.12
CA LEU A 80 -12.05 7.28 -3.98
C LEU A 80 -12.54 7.19 -2.53
N ILE A 81 -11.65 7.24 -1.54
CA ILE A 81 -12.01 7.37 -0.11
C ILE A 81 -12.93 8.58 0.09
N LYS A 82 -12.46 9.79 -0.26
CA LYS A 82 -13.12 11.05 0.08
C LYS A 82 -14.49 11.22 -0.55
N VAL A 83 -14.76 10.53 -1.66
CA VAL A 83 -16.08 10.49 -2.29
C VAL A 83 -16.97 9.41 -1.70
N ASN A 84 -16.48 8.18 -1.56
CA ASN A 84 -17.33 7.06 -1.10
C ASN A 84 -17.82 7.28 0.35
N HIS A 85 -17.03 7.98 1.17
CA HIS A 85 -17.41 8.40 2.52
C HIS A 85 -18.55 9.44 2.58
N GLN A 86 -18.98 9.99 1.43
CA GLN A 86 -20.04 11.02 1.32
C GLN A 86 -21.30 10.51 0.58
N SER A 87 -21.30 9.27 0.08
CA SER A 87 -22.39 8.72 -0.73
C SER A 87 -23.19 7.64 0.02
N ASN A 88 -24.24 8.06 0.72
CA ASN A 88 -25.36 7.16 1.02
C ASN A 88 -26.19 6.93 -0.26
N GLY A 89 -25.90 5.85 -0.96
CA GLY A 89 -26.74 5.31 -2.05
C GLY A 89 -26.56 5.91 -3.45
N TRP A 90 -26.73 5.01 -4.44
CA TRP A 90 -26.56 5.21 -5.88
C TRP A 90 -27.51 6.28 -6.48
N LEU A 91 -28.67 6.53 -5.87
CA LEU A 91 -29.67 7.48 -6.39
C LEU A 91 -29.36 8.96 -6.09
N SER A 92 -28.23 9.27 -5.45
CA SER A 92 -27.95 10.61 -4.93
C SER A 92 -27.17 11.53 -5.90
N HIS A 93 -26.44 10.98 -6.87
CA HIS A 93 -25.34 11.66 -7.58
C HIS A 93 -25.67 13.00 -8.28
N ILE A 94 -26.90 13.23 -8.76
CA ILE A 94 -27.26 14.45 -9.50
C ILE A 94 -27.28 15.70 -8.59
N LYS A 95 -27.58 15.57 -7.29
CA LYS A 95 -27.71 16.71 -6.35
C LYS A 95 -26.39 17.17 -5.71
N TYR A 96 -25.25 16.53 -6.02
CA TYR A 96 -24.03 16.67 -5.21
C TYR A 96 -22.92 17.51 -5.87
N ARG A 97 -23.11 17.91 -7.14
CA ARG A 97 -22.15 18.71 -7.95
C ARG A 97 -21.80 20.09 -7.34
N PHE A 98 -22.60 20.59 -6.39
CA PHE A 98 -22.45 21.91 -5.75
C PHE A 98 -22.18 21.87 -4.23
N LYS A 99 -21.94 20.69 -3.63
CA LYS A 99 -21.56 20.66 -2.20
C LYS A 99 -20.10 21.10 -1.99
N PRO A 100 -19.79 21.98 -1.02
CA PRO A 100 -18.41 22.42 -0.75
C PRO A 100 -17.43 21.27 -0.50
N SER A 101 -17.90 20.17 0.11
CA SER A 101 -17.09 18.98 0.37
C SER A 101 -16.61 18.25 -0.90
N ALA A 102 -17.43 18.23 -1.96
CA ALA A 102 -17.06 17.68 -3.27
C ALA A 102 -16.02 18.56 -3.98
N LEU A 103 -16.16 19.89 -3.87
CA LEU A 103 -15.19 20.86 -4.40
C LEU A 103 -13.85 20.78 -3.65
N ILE A 104 -13.87 20.58 -2.33
CA ILE A 104 -12.65 20.35 -1.52
C ILE A 104 -11.99 19.03 -1.89
N ALA A 105 -12.75 17.94 -2.10
CA ALA A 105 -12.21 16.67 -2.56
C ALA A 105 -11.55 16.81 -3.94
N ARG A 106 -12.24 17.46 -4.91
CA ARG A 106 -11.70 17.80 -6.23
C ARG A 106 -10.39 18.59 -6.11
N HIS A 107 -10.39 19.67 -5.33
CA HIS A 107 -9.24 20.56 -5.21
C HIS A 107 -8.01 19.86 -4.63
N ASN A 108 -8.19 19.08 -3.57
CA ASN A 108 -7.09 18.30 -2.96
C ASN A 108 -6.44 17.35 -3.97
N VAL A 109 -7.25 16.67 -4.79
CA VAL A 109 -6.76 15.71 -5.78
C VAL A 109 -6.12 16.42 -6.96
N GLY A 110 -6.66 17.55 -7.41
CA GLY A 110 -5.98 18.43 -8.37
C GLY A 110 -4.60 18.91 -7.88
N VAL A 111 -4.43 19.17 -6.58
CA VAL A 111 -3.14 19.51 -5.97
C VAL A 111 -2.17 18.32 -5.97
N GLU A 112 -2.60 17.12 -5.57
CA GLU A 112 -1.71 15.94 -5.64
C GLU A 112 -1.34 15.58 -7.08
N ILE A 113 -2.28 15.65 -8.03
CA ILE A 113 -1.99 15.46 -9.46
C ILE A 113 -1.06 16.57 -9.98
N GLY A 114 -1.14 17.79 -9.44
CA GLY A 114 -0.18 18.86 -9.68
C GLY A 114 1.25 18.51 -9.24
N LYS A 115 1.42 17.90 -8.06
CA LYS A 115 2.75 17.42 -7.61
C LYS A 115 3.26 16.25 -8.44
N ILE A 116 2.36 15.36 -8.89
CA ILE A 116 2.70 14.27 -9.81
C ILE A 116 3.15 14.83 -11.16
N LYS A 117 2.50 15.90 -11.67
CA LYS A 117 2.92 16.66 -12.85
C LYS A 117 4.32 17.24 -12.70
N GLU A 118 4.59 17.95 -11.60
CA GLU A 118 5.91 18.50 -11.29
C GLU A 118 6.99 17.41 -11.26
N ARG A 119 6.80 16.37 -10.42
CA ARG A 119 7.78 15.29 -10.26
C ARG A 119 8.00 14.49 -11.54
N LEU A 120 6.98 14.28 -12.36
CA LEU A 120 7.15 13.62 -13.65
C LEU A 120 7.96 14.49 -14.63
N ASN A 121 7.75 15.81 -14.62
CA ASN A 121 8.54 16.72 -15.45
C ASN A 121 10.01 16.78 -14.99
N GLU A 122 10.28 16.74 -13.69
CA GLU A 122 11.64 16.59 -13.14
C GLU A 122 12.32 15.30 -13.65
N ILE A 123 11.59 14.17 -13.64
CA ILE A 123 12.09 12.86 -14.12
C ILE A 123 12.29 12.84 -15.65
N LYS A 124 11.48 13.58 -16.41
CA LYS A 124 11.71 13.78 -17.85
C LYS A 124 12.95 14.63 -18.11
N ALA A 125 13.12 15.73 -17.37
CA ALA A 125 14.29 16.59 -17.47
C ALA A 125 15.58 15.88 -17.03
N SER A 126 15.55 15.06 -15.98
CA SER A 126 16.69 14.25 -15.53
C SER A 126 17.11 13.23 -16.61
N ARG A 127 16.14 12.65 -17.33
CA ARG A 127 16.39 11.76 -18.47
C ARG A 127 17.25 12.43 -19.56
N GLU A 128 16.92 13.67 -19.89
CA GLU A 128 17.63 14.45 -20.92
C GLU A 128 18.98 14.93 -20.40
N ALA A 129 19.03 15.51 -19.20
CA ALA A 129 20.25 16.02 -18.58
C ALA A 129 21.33 14.95 -18.33
N TYR A 130 20.93 13.71 -18.00
CA TYR A 130 21.84 12.59 -17.78
C TYR A 130 22.06 11.70 -19.01
N GLY A 131 21.60 12.14 -20.20
CA GLY A 131 21.87 11.45 -21.46
C GLY A 131 21.27 10.05 -21.56
N ILE A 132 20.08 9.83 -20.98
CA ILE A 132 19.35 8.55 -21.07
C ILE A 132 18.64 8.46 -22.44
N GLN A 133 19.46 8.45 -23.48
CA GLN A 133 19.12 8.31 -24.89
C GLN A 133 20.16 7.38 -25.54
N ASN A 134 19.70 6.35 -26.27
CA ASN A 134 20.50 5.28 -26.88
C ASN A 134 21.34 4.43 -25.90
N LEU A 135 20.85 3.22 -25.60
CA LEU A 135 21.56 2.21 -24.79
C LEU A 135 22.68 1.53 -25.61
N SER A 136 23.77 2.24 -25.88
CA SER A 136 24.98 1.69 -26.52
C SER A 136 26.24 2.00 -25.71
N GLN A 137 26.94 0.94 -25.30
CA GLN A 137 28.29 0.92 -24.69
C GLN A 137 28.50 1.73 -23.39
N TYR A 138 28.71 1.04 -22.27
CA TYR A 138 30.02 0.85 -21.62
C TYR A 138 29.86 -0.03 -20.36
N GLY A 139 30.94 -0.42 -19.69
CA GLY A 139 30.95 -1.48 -18.67
C GLY A 139 31.32 -1.07 -17.24
N ASP A 140 30.83 -1.90 -16.33
CA ASP A 140 31.29 -2.27 -14.97
C ASP A 140 31.35 -1.25 -13.80
N ALA A 141 31.33 -1.84 -12.59
CA ALA A 141 31.59 -1.28 -11.25
C ALA A 141 30.50 -0.51 -10.48
N SER A 142 29.67 -1.29 -9.78
CA SER A 142 29.49 -1.26 -8.31
C SER A 142 28.94 -0.04 -7.52
N ASN A 143 27.81 -0.31 -6.85
CA ASN A 143 27.39 0.16 -5.51
C ASN A 143 27.14 1.67 -5.23
N LEU A 144 25.86 1.99 -4.96
CA LEU A 144 25.28 2.55 -3.72
C LEU A 144 23.85 3.03 -4.09
N ILE A 145 22.77 2.70 -3.38
CA ILE A 145 22.39 3.28 -2.09
C ILE A 145 21.52 2.28 -1.31
N SER A 146 21.97 1.91 -0.10
CA SER A 146 21.29 0.99 0.81
C SER A 146 20.73 1.69 2.06
N ILE A 147 20.07 2.85 1.86
CA ILE A 147 19.69 3.77 2.96
C ILE A 147 18.17 3.83 3.23
N ILE A 148 17.31 3.72 2.22
CA ILE A 148 15.84 3.84 2.43
C ILE A 148 15.20 2.55 2.96
N ARG A 149 15.81 1.37 2.75
CA ARG A 149 15.20 0.06 3.05
C ARG A 149 15.21 -0.38 4.52
N ARG A 150 15.89 0.32 5.43
CA ARG A 150 16.07 -0.14 6.83
C ARG A 150 14.96 0.29 7.81
N SER A 151 14.10 1.24 7.44
CA SER A 151 13.10 1.85 8.34
C SER A 151 11.80 1.04 8.55
N HIS A 152 11.57 -0.04 7.79
CA HIS A 152 10.38 -0.91 7.98
C HIS A 152 10.61 -2.09 8.93
N PHE A 153 11.85 -2.34 9.38
CA PHE A 153 12.21 -3.56 10.14
C PHE A 153 12.34 -3.36 11.66
N SER A 154 12.01 -2.19 12.19
CA SER A 154 12.05 -1.91 13.64
C SER A 154 10.87 -1.08 14.15
N TYR A 155 9.65 -1.32 13.65
CA TYR A 155 8.48 -1.06 14.48
C TYR A 155 8.42 -2.16 15.54
N GLN A 156 8.98 -1.88 16.72
CA GLN A 156 8.93 -2.77 17.87
C GLN A 156 7.48 -3.19 18.12
N TYR A 157 7.32 -4.47 18.47
CA TYR A 157 6.05 -5.08 18.83
C TYR A 157 5.45 -4.30 20.00
N SER A 158 4.52 -3.41 19.67
CA SER A 158 3.67 -2.70 20.59
C SER A 158 2.27 -3.25 20.36
N ASP A 159 1.60 -3.62 21.45
CA ASP A 159 0.33 -4.37 21.50
C ASP A 159 -0.86 -3.45 21.15
N ASP A 160 -0.67 -2.65 20.11
CA ASP A 160 -1.13 -1.26 20.12
C ASP A 160 -2.30 -1.01 19.16
N ALA A 161 -2.63 -2.01 18.36
CA ALA A 161 -3.67 -1.95 17.32
C ALA A 161 -4.89 -2.82 17.66
N ASP A 162 -5.29 -2.86 18.92
CA ASP A 162 -6.61 -3.36 19.36
C ASP A 162 -7.70 -2.31 19.12
N VAL A 163 -7.81 -1.95 17.84
CA VAL A 163 -8.96 -1.26 17.26
C VAL A 163 -10.02 -2.32 17.01
N ILE A 164 -11.28 -2.03 17.38
CA ILE A 164 -12.35 -3.02 17.48
C ILE A 164 -12.61 -3.73 16.13
N ARG A 165 -12.54 -3.02 15.00
CA ARG A 165 -12.54 -3.64 13.67
C ARG A 165 -11.42 -4.62 13.42
N LEU A 166 -10.19 -4.25 13.77
CA LEU A 166 -9.02 -5.07 13.47
C LEU A 166 -9.14 -6.43 14.17
N PHE A 167 -9.84 -6.50 15.29
CA PHE A 167 -10.24 -7.74 15.97
C PHE A 167 -11.32 -8.54 15.21
N ASN A 168 -12.36 -7.89 14.67
CA ASN A 168 -13.40 -8.53 13.86
C ASN A 168 -12.85 -9.04 12.51
N ASP A 169 -12.10 -8.21 11.80
CA ASP A 169 -11.45 -8.52 10.53
C ASP A 169 -10.45 -9.68 10.73
N HIS A 170 -9.69 -9.65 11.84
CA HIS A 170 -8.86 -10.76 12.28
C HIS A 170 -9.67 -12.03 12.55
N LYS A 171 -10.77 -11.96 13.30
CA LYS A 171 -11.63 -13.12 13.59
C LYS A 171 -12.19 -13.78 12.32
N ILE A 172 -12.60 -12.98 11.33
CA ILE A 172 -13.10 -13.47 10.04
C ILE A 172 -11.99 -14.20 9.27
N LEU A 173 -10.81 -13.59 9.17
CA LEU A 173 -9.68 -14.16 8.42
C LEU A 173 -9.05 -15.36 9.15
N LEU A 174 -9.01 -15.34 10.48
CA LEU A 174 -8.60 -16.46 11.32
C LEU A 174 -9.53 -17.65 11.11
N GLY A 175 -10.85 -17.44 11.05
CA GLY A 175 -11.82 -18.49 10.71
C GLY A 175 -11.55 -19.13 9.34
N ARG A 176 -11.15 -18.35 8.34
CA ARG A 176 -10.75 -18.86 7.01
C ARG A 176 -9.42 -19.60 7.02
N LEU A 177 -8.44 -19.14 7.80
CA LEU A 177 -7.16 -19.83 7.99
C LEU A 177 -7.34 -21.17 8.71
N MET A 178 -8.21 -21.22 9.71
CA MET A 178 -8.47 -22.39 10.56
C MET A 178 -9.52 -23.36 10.01
N ASP A 179 -10.08 -23.12 8.83
CA ASP A 179 -11.11 -23.99 8.24
C ASP A 179 -10.58 -25.40 7.94
N GLN A 180 -10.96 -26.37 8.78
CA GLN A 180 -10.53 -27.76 8.67
C GLN A 180 -11.33 -28.57 7.65
N GLN A 181 -12.45 -28.06 7.13
CA GLN A 181 -13.19 -28.74 6.06
C GLN A 181 -12.45 -28.62 4.72
N GLN A 182 -11.66 -27.56 4.57
CA GLN A 182 -10.96 -27.25 3.34
C GLN A 182 -9.54 -27.82 3.30
N GLN A 183 -9.39 -29.05 2.79
CA GLN A 183 -8.10 -29.74 2.75
C GLN A 183 -7.15 -29.31 1.63
N ARG A 184 -7.66 -28.79 0.51
CA ARG A 184 -6.84 -28.26 -0.58
C ARG A 184 -5.95 -27.08 -0.13
N LEU A 185 -4.92 -26.77 -0.90
CA LEU A 185 -4.19 -25.52 -0.78
C LEU A 185 -5.11 -24.35 -1.16
N CYS A 186 -5.32 -23.45 -0.21
CA CYS A 186 -6.17 -22.27 -0.37
C CYS A 186 -5.38 -20.98 -0.29
N VAL A 187 -5.74 -20.01 -1.13
CA VAL A 187 -5.22 -18.65 -1.04
C VAL A 187 -6.27 -17.74 -0.40
N ILE A 188 -5.84 -16.98 0.60
CA ILE A 188 -6.65 -15.97 1.29
C ILE A 188 -6.06 -14.62 0.91
N SER A 189 -6.80 -13.85 0.11
CA SER A 189 -6.35 -12.55 -0.40
C SER A 189 -6.92 -11.41 0.45
N ILE A 190 -6.07 -10.64 1.12
CA ILE A 190 -6.43 -9.35 1.74
C ILE A 190 -6.11 -8.25 0.73
N PHE A 191 -7.11 -7.50 0.29
CA PHE A 191 -6.92 -6.38 -0.65
C PHE A 191 -7.52 -5.07 -0.15
N GLY A 192 -7.07 -3.97 -0.73
CA GLY A 192 -7.52 -2.62 -0.42
C GLY A 192 -6.41 -1.60 -0.65
N ILE A 193 -6.76 -0.32 -0.56
CA ILE A 193 -5.86 0.82 -0.82
C ILE A 193 -4.59 0.85 0.06
N GLY A 194 -3.66 1.74 -0.28
CA GLY A 194 -2.49 2.06 0.57
C GLY A 194 -2.89 2.48 2.00
N GLY A 195 -2.06 2.20 3.00
CA GLY A 195 -2.23 2.73 4.37
C GLY A 195 -3.31 2.10 5.26
N LEU A 196 -4.12 1.13 4.77
CA LEU A 196 -5.15 0.44 5.57
C LEU A 196 -4.61 -0.53 6.64
N GLY A 197 -3.31 -0.86 6.65
CA GLY A 197 -2.77 -1.84 7.58
C GLY A 197 -2.99 -3.31 7.19
N LYS A 198 -3.14 -3.63 5.89
CA LYS A 198 -3.21 -5.02 5.37
C LYS A 198 -2.07 -5.89 5.91
N THR A 199 -0.84 -5.39 5.79
CA THR A 199 0.39 -6.00 6.34
C THR A 199 0.32 -6.18 7.86
N THR A 200 -0.27 -5.21 8.58
CA THR A 200 -0.46 -5.29 10.05
C THR A 200 -1.45 -6.38 10.43
N LEU A 201 -2.57 -6.49 9.72
CA LEU A 201 -3.58 -7.53 9.92
C LEU A 201 -3.03 -8.93 9.58
N ALA A 202 -2.35 -9.06 8.44
CA ALA A 202 -1.65 -10.28 8.07
C ALA A 202 -0.60 -10.69 9.12
N ARG A 203 0.13 -9.72 9.70
CA ARG A 203 1.11 -9.97 10.77
C ARG A 203 0.46 -10.38 12.09
N LYS A 204 -0.68 -9.78 12.47
CA LYS A 204 -1.47 -10.25 13.62
C LYS A 204 -1.89 -11.71 13.44
N LEU A 205 -2.48 -12.05 12.29
CA LEU A 205 -2.86 -13.43 11.95
C LEU A 205 -1.63 -14.37 12.00
N TYR A 206 -0.51 -13.97 11.40
CA TYR A 206 0.71 -14.78 11.38
C TYR A 206 1.28 -15.08 12.78
N CYS A 207 1.13 -14.16 13.72
CA CYS A 207 1.59 -14.29 15.10
C CYS A 207 0.55 -14.91 16.06
N ASP A 208 -0.70 -15.09 15.63
CA ASP A 208 -1.79 -15.60 16.46
C ASP A 208 -1.51 -17.03 16.98
N ASN A 209 -1.86 -17.31 18.22
CA ASN A 209 -1.56 -18.60 18.87
C ASN A 209 -2.27 -19.80 18.22
N ALA A 210 -3.48 -19.64 17.68
CA ALA A 210 -4.13 -20.70 16.92
C ALA A 210 -3.41 -20.95 15.58
N VAL A 211 -2.94 -19.90 14.90
CA VAL A 211 -2.09 -20.02 13.70
C VAL A 211 -0.74 -20.68 14.02
N ASN A 212 -0.10 -20.29 15.14
CA ASN A 212 1.16 -20.88 15.62
C ASN A 212 1.03 -22.39 15.87
N ASN A 213 -0.11 -22.84 16.42
CA ASN A 213 -0.36 -24.24 16.75
C ASN A 213 -0.90 -25.08 15.57
N HIS A 214 -1.56 -24.45 14.59
CA HIS A 214 -2.16 -25.16 13.46
C HIS A 214 -1.17 -25.43 12.31
N PHE A 215 -0.28 -24.47 12.03
CA PHE A 215 0.69 -24.55 10.93
C PHE A 215 2.09 -24.87 11.46
N HIS A 216 2.61 -26.02 11.03
CA HIS A 216 3.88 -26.58 11.46
C HIS A 216 5.07 -25.82 10.87
N LYS A 217 4.87 -25.24 9.68
CA LYS A 217 5.85 -24.41 8.96
C LYS A 217 5.18 -23.10 8.59
N ARG A 218 5.88 -22.00 8.83
CA ARG A 218 5.37 -20.66 8.59
C ARG A 218 6.47 -19.84 7.94
N ILE A 219 6.12 -19.11 6.89
CA ILE A 219 7.05 -18.31 6.08
C ILE A 219 6.43 -16.94 5.87
N TRP A 220 7.21 -15.87 6.00
CA TRP A 220 6.83 -14.53 5.60
C TRP A 220 7.81 -13.97 4.55
N VAL A 221 7.31 -13.62 3.37
CA VAL A 221 8.11 -12.92 2.35
C VAL A 221 7.37 -11.68 1.85
N THR A 222 8.00 -10.51 1.99
CA THR A 222 7.54 -9.27 1.35
C THR A 222 8.05 -9.20 -0.10
N VAL A 223 7.12 -9.06 -1.04
CA VAL A 223 7.32 -9.15 -2.49
C VAL A 223 7.71 -7.79 -3.06
N SER A 224 8.95 -7.38 -2.83
CA SER A 224 9.49 -6.17 -3.48
C SER A 224 9.73 -6.39 -4.98
N GLN A 225 9.40 -5.40 -5.80
CA GLN A 225 9.47 -5.42 -7.29
C GLN A 225 10.84 -5.72 -7.92
N GLU A 226 11.92 -5.71 -7.15
CA GLU A 226 13.27 -6.07 -7.61
C GLU A 226 13.59 -7.57 -7.41
N ASN A 227 12.74 -8.33 -6.70
CA ASN A 227 12.97 -9.76 -6.48
C ASN A 227 12.51 -10.56 -7.71
N SER A 228 13.44 -11.25 -8.36
CA SER A 228 13.09 -12.38 -9.23
C SER A 228 12.39 -13.50 -8.45
N LEU A 229 11.71 -14.41 -9.14
CA LEU A 229 11.15 -15.65 -8.55
C LEU A 229 12.22 -16.39 -7.73
N ILE A 230 13.40 -16.60 -8.32
CA ILE A 230 14.60 -17.14 -7.65
C ILE A 230 14.90 -16.40 -6.34
N GLY A 231 14.90 -15.06 -6.33
CA GLY A 231 15.13 -14.25 -5.13
C GLY A 231 14.05 -14.38 -4.05
N LEU A 232 12.79 -14.67 -4.42
CA LEU A 232 11.72 -14.97 -3.48
C LEU A 232 11.87 -16.38 -2.90
N LEU A 233 12.14 -17.39 -3.73
CA LEU A 233 12.37 -18.78 -3.31
C LEU A 233 13.55 -18.90 -2.34
N ARG A 234 14.65 -18.18 -2.60
CA ARG A 234 15.80 -18.11 -1.68
C ARG A 234 15.39 -17.60 -0.30
N LYS A 235 14.63 -16.49 -0.22
CA LYS A 235 14.10 -15.96 1.05
C LYS A 235 13.21 -16.96 1.79
N MET A 236 12.38 -17.73 1.07
CA MET A 236 11.56 -18.78 1.69
C MET A 236 12.41 -19.90 2.28
N LEU A 237 13.47 -20.32 1.58
CA LEU A 237 14.39 -21.36 2.05
C LEU A 237 15.28 -20.89 3.21
N GLU A 238 15.67 -19.61 3.23
CA GLU A 238 16.30 -18.96 4.38
C GLU A 238 15.41 -19.07 5.63
N GLU A 239 14.11 -18.77 5.53
CA GLU A 239 13.19 -18.87 6.67
C GLU A 239 12.94 -20.32 7.13
N VAL A 240 12.70 -21.26 6.21
CA VAL A 240 12.30 -22.63 6.56
C VAL A 240 13.47 -23.51 7.01
N ARG A 241 14.61 -23.43 6.31
CA ARG A 241 15.77 -24.32 6.55
C ARG A 241 16.96 -23.62 7.20
N LYS A 242 16.94 -22.28 7.37
CA LYS A 242 18.07 -21.48 7.89
C LYS A 242 19.39 -21.74 7.14
N ILE A 243 19.31 -21.90 5.81
CA ILE A 243 20.46 -22.15 4.95
C ILE A 243 21.22 -20.85 4.67
N GLU A 244 22.55 -20.94 4.65
CA GLU A 244 23.46 -19.86 4.26
C GLU A 244 23.24 -19.39 2.82
N LYS A 245 23.27 -18.07 2.61
CA LYS A 245 22.96 -17.43 1.32
C LYS A 245 23.86 -17.91 0.18
N GLU A 246 25.15 -18.03 0.44
CA GLU A 246 26.15 -18.48 -0.55
C GLU A 246 25.86 -19.87 -1.13
N LYS A 247 25.15 -20.73 -0.38
CA LYS A 247 24.72 -22.05 -0.84
C LYS A 247 23.48 -21.96 -1.74
N LEU A 248 22.55 -21.08 -1.40
CA LEU A 248 21.34 -20.82 -2.19
C LEU A 248 21.62 -20.02 -3.47
N GLU A 249 22.67 -19.19 -3.48
CA GLU A 249 23.06 -18.38 -4.64
C GLU A 249 23.51 -19.19 -5.85
N LYS A 250 24.06 -20.38 -5.61
CA LYS A 250 24.56 -21.32 -6.64
C LYS A 250 23.48 -22.24 -7.20
N MET A 251 22.29 -22.26 -6.60
CA MET A 251 21.17 -23.13 -7.01
C MET A 251 20.36 -22.51 -8.15
N THR A 252 19.91 -23.37 -9.07
CA THR A 252 18.98 -23.02 -10.15
C THR A 252 17.56 -22.82 -9.62
N GLU A 253 16.66 -22.31 -10.45
CA GLU A 253 15.24 -22.15 -10.09
C GLU A 253 14.59 -23.49 -9.70
N ASN A 254 14.84 -24.56 -10.46
CA ASN A 254 14.28 -25.88 -10.18
C ASN A 254 14.82 -26.46 -8.87
N ASP A 255 16.13 -26.36 -8.61
CA ASP A 255 16.73 -26.82 -7.34
C ASP A 255 16.07 -26.14 -6.13
N LEU A 256 15.77 -24.84 -6.25
CA LEU A 256 15.10 -24.06 -5.19
C LEU A 256 13.62 -24.46 -5.04
N ILE A 257 12.91 -24.73 -6.14
CA ILE A 257 11.52 -25.20 -6.12
C ILE A 257 11.43 -26.59 -5.48
N ASP A 258 12.27 -27.53 -5.91
CA ASP A 258 12.28 -28.90 -5.40
C ASP A 258 12.67 -28.92 -3.92
N MET A 259 13.69 -28.15 -3.53
CA MET A 259 14.08 -28.02 -2.13
C MET A 259 12.99 -27.37 -1.27
N LEU A 260 12.28 -26.37 -1.78
CA LEU A 260 11.15 -25.75 -1.08
C LEU A 260 10.01 -26.76 -0.93
N ASN A 261 9.66 -27.47 -1.99
CA ASN A 261 8.62 -28.50 -2.00
C ASN A 261 8.92 -29.64 -1.02
N ASP A 262 10.13 -30.19 -1.01
CA ASP A 262 10.57 -31.16 0.01
C ASP A 262 10.44 -30.61 1.43
N SER A 263 10.74 -29.32 1.61
CA SER A 263 10.57 -28.64 2.89
C SER A 263 9.10 -28.49 3.30
N LEU A 264 8.19 -28.27 2.34
CA LEU A 264 6.77 -28.02 2.59
C LEU A 264 5.93 -29.31 2.66
N ARG A 265 6.44 -30.43 2.12
CA ARG A 265 5.72 -31.71 1.98
C ARG A 265 5.22 -32.31 3.29
N THR A 266 5.92 -32.07 4.41
CA THR A 266 5.58 -32.62 5.72
C THR A 266 4.94 -31.59 6.66
N GLY A 267 3.76 -31.91 7.19
CA GLY A 267 2.98 -31.00 8.05
C GLY A 267 2.29 -29.86 7.28
N ARG A 268 1.40 -29.13 7.96
CA ARG A 268 0.70 -27.99 7.35
C ARG A 268 1.59 -26.77 7.28
N PHE A 269 1.55 -26.04 6.17
CA PHE A 269 2.26 -24.77 6.03
C PHE A 269 1.32 -23.57 5.88
N LEU A 270 1.79 -22.41 6.36
CA LEU A 270 1.24 -21.09 6.02
C LEU A 270 2.35 -20.24 5.40
N ILE A 271 2.15 -19.79 4.16
CA ILE A 271 3.05 -18.84 3.49
C ILE A 271 2.36 -17.50 3.42
N VAL A 272 3.01 -16.44 3.90
CA VAL A 272 2.54 -15.06 3.72
C VAL A 272 3.35 -14.40 2.62
N LEU A 273 2.67 -13.94 1.57
CA LEU A 273 3.22 -13.10 0.51
C LEU A 273 2.68 -11.68 0.68
N ASP A 274 3.49 -10.81 1.24
CA ASP A 274 3.11 -9.44 1.56
C ASP A 274 3.43 -8.49 0.41
N ASP A 275 2.46 -7.66 0.03
CA ASP A 275 2.49 -6.65 -1.02
C ASP A 275 2.73 -7.20 -2.45
N ILE A 276 1.91 -8.17 -2.88
CA ILE A 276 1.91 -8.63 -4.29
C ILE A 276 1.33 -7.54 -5.19
N TRP A 277 2.16 -7.03 -6.09
CA TRP A 277 1.73 -6.10 -7.15
C TRP A 277 1.14 -6.85 -8.35
N LEU A 278 1.83 -7.85 -8.90
CA LEU A 278 1.51 -8.41 -10.22
C LEU A 278 0.85 -9.80 -10.16
N GLU A 279 -0.17 -10.02 -11.01
CA GLU A 279 -0.73 -11.35 -11.26
C GLU A 279 0.34 -12.32 -11.76
N ASP A 280 1.24 -11.89 -12.65
CA ASP A 280 2.33 -12.73 -13.16
C ASP A 280 3.28 -13.21 -12.06
N VAL A 281 3.53 -12.38 -11.03
CA VAL A 281 4.38 -12.77 -9.89
C VAL A 281 3.68 -13.82 -9.04
N TRP A 282 2.37 -13.69 -8.81
CA TRP A 282 1.58 -14.76 -8.20
C TRP A 282 1.58 -16.03 -9.08
N ASN A 283 1.33 -15.89 -10.38
CA ASN A 283 1.23 -16.99 -11.34
C ASN A 283 2.52 -17.78 -11.49
N GLN A 284 3.66 -17.13 -11.25
CA GLN A 284 4.98 -17.75 -11.13
C GLN A 284 5.14 -18.44 -9.77
N MET A 285 4.93 -17.73 -8.66
CA MET A 285 5.07 -18.26 -7.30
C MET A 285 4.19 -19.48 -7.01
N GLN A 286 2.93 -19.49 -7.47
CA GLN A 286 1.99 -20.58 -7.16
C GLN A 286 2.42 -21.94 -7.74
N ARG A 287 3.23 -21.93 -8.81
CA ARG A 287 3.79 -23.16 -9.40
C ARG A 287 4.83 -23.82 -8.49
N SER A 288 5.40 -23.05 -7.58
CA SER A 288 6.40 -23.51 -6.60
C SER A 288 5.77 -24.10 -5.33
N PHE A 289 4.44 -24.19 -5.23
CA PHE A 289 3.74 -24.75 -4.07
C PHE A 289 2.96 -26.01 -4.45
N LEU A 290 3.38 -27.16 -3.93
CA LEU A 290 2.61 -28.40 -4.07
C LEU A 290 1.37 -28.40 -3.16
N ASP A 291 0.19 -28.65 -3.76
CA ASP A 291 -1.01 -29.01 -3.02
C ASP A 291 -0.99 -30.51 -2.66
N VAL A 292 -0.65 -30.81 -1.41
CA VAL A 292 -0.68 -32.17 -0.85
C VAL A 292 -1.95 -32.46 -0.05
N ASN A 293 -3.02 -31.66 -0.23
CA ASN A 293 -4.34 -31.82 0.40
C ASN A 293 -4.31 -32.01 1.93
N ASN A 294 -3.47 -31.23 2.62
CA ASN A 294 -3.26 -31.33 4.07
C ASN A 294 -3.83 -30.15 4.89
N GLY A 295 -4.55 -29.22 4.24
CA GLY A 295 -5.08 -28.00 4.86
C GLY A 295 -4.11 -26.81 4.88
N SER A 296 -3.02 -26.85 4.11
CA SER A 296 -2.08 -25.72 4.00
C SER A 296 -2.72 -24.46 3.36
N ARG A 297 -2.12 -23.31 3.63
CA ARG A 297 -2.65 -21.99 3.24
C ARG A 297 -1.57 -21.08 2.67
N VAL A 298 -1.99 -20.21 1.76
CA VAL A 298 -1.24 -19.01 1.40
C VAL A 298 -2.07 -17.79 1.78
N LEU A 299 -1.48 -16.82 2.48
CA LEU A 299 -2.07 -15.53 2.77
C LEU A 299 -1.38 -14.49 1.91
N ILE A 300 -2.11 -13.75 1.08
CA ILE A 300 -1.54 -12.68 0.27
C ILE A 300 -2.09 -11.33 0.70
N THR A 301 -1.25 -10.29 0.70
CA THR A 301 -1.69 -8.90 0.76
C THR A 301 -1.44 -8.22 -0.58
N THR A 302 -2.38 -7.41 -1.06
CA THR A 302 -2.23 -6.68 -2.33
C THR A 302 -3.05 -5.39 -2.32
N ARG A 303 -2.73 -4.45 -3.21
CA ARG A 303 -3.59 -3.29 -3.49
C ARG A 303 -4.69 -3.62 -4.50
N PHE A 304 -4.48 -4.66 -5.32
CA PHE A 304 -5.19 -4.87 -6.57
C PHE A 304 -6.25 -5.97 -6.48
N LEU A 305 -7.51 -5.63 -6.78
CA LEU A 305 -8.62 -6.60 -6.76
C LEU A 305 -8.44 -7.72 -7.80
N ASN A 306 -7.86 -7.43 -8.96
CA ASN A 306 -7.60 -8.40 -10.01
C ASN A 306 -6.56 -9.45 -9.55
N VAL A 307 -5.45 -9.02 -8.93
CA VAL A 307 -4.50 -9.93 -8.25
C VAL A 307 -5.21 -10.76 -7.18
N ALA A 308 -6.00 -10.11 -6.33
CA ALA A 308 -6.67 -10.77 -5.22
C ALA A 308 -7.66 -11.85 -5.68
N LYS A 309 -8.42 -11.60 -6.76
CA LYS A 309 -9.35 -12.54 -7.41
C LYS A 309 -8.64 -13.63 -8.21
N GLY A 310 -7.59 -13.27 -8.95
CA GLY A 310 -6.82 -14.21 -9.77
C GLY A 310 -6.04 -15.23 -8.92
N ALA A 311 -5.74 -14.90 -7.67
CA ALA A 311 -4.92 -15.74 -6.80
C ALA A 311 -5.55 -17.10 -6.44
N ASP A 312 -6.86 -17.14 -6.19
CA ASP A 312 -7.64 -18.36 -6.03
C ASP A 312 -9.10 -18.10 -6.42
N PRO A 313 -9.53 -18.50 -7.64
CA PRO A 313 -10.89 -18.27 -8.13
C PRO A 313 -12.00 -18.93 -7.29
N ARG A 314 -11.66 -19.86 -6.39
CA ARG A 314 -12.60 -20.53 -5.47
C ARG A 314 -12.63 -19.88 -4.08
N SER A 315 -11.84 -18.83 -3.86
CA SER A 315 -11.73 -18.08 -2.60
C SER A 315 -12.22 -16.65 -2.79
N THR A 316 -13.13 -16.17 -1.93
CA THR A 316 -13.61 -14.78 -2.02
C THR A 316 -12.59 -13.82 -1.42
N PRO A 317 -12.01 -12.87 -2.17
CA PRO A 317 -11.06 -11.90 -1.63
C PRO A 317 -11.68 -11.07 -0.51
N TYR A 318 -10.89 -10.80 0.53
CA TYR A 318 -11.30 -9.98 1.65
C TYR A 318 -10.88 -8.53 1.41
N GLN A 319 -11.85 -7.64 1.22
CA GLN A 319 -11.60 -6.20 1.17
C GLN A 319 -11.42 -5.70 2.60
N LEU A 320 -10.23 -5.19 2.92
CA LEU A 320 -10.01 -4.49 4.17
C LEU A 320 -10.72 -3.12 4.08
N PRO A 321 -11.71 -2.82 4.95
CA PRO A 321 -12.40 -1.54 4.95
C PRO A 321 -11.59 -0.44 5.65
N LEU A 322 -12.04 0.80 5.50
CA LEU A 322 -11.62 1.91 6.36
C LEU A 322 -12.17 1.70 7.78
N LEU A 323 -11.53 2.35 8.76
CA LEU A 323 -12.06 2.44 10.12
C LEU A 323 -13.31 3.34 10.14
N ILE A 324 -14.29 3.00 10.98
CA ILE A 324 -15.40 3.91 11.28
C ILE A 324 -14.95 4.99 12.28
N ASP A 325 -15.80 5.98 12.53
CA ASP A 325 -15.50 7.14 13.38
C ASP A 325 -15.01 6.72 14.78
N ASP A 326 -15.77 5.90 15.52
CA ASP A 326 -15.40 5.47 16.88
C ASP A 326 -14.02 4.78 16.94
N GLU A 327 -13.74 3.94 15.94
CA GLU A 327 -12.47 3.22 15.79
C GLU A 327 -11.31 4.16 15.44
N SER A 328 -11.59 5.14 14.58
CA SER A 328 -10.64 6.14 14.12
C SER A 328 -10.26 7.08 15.26
N MET A 329 -11.23 7.48 16.07
CA MET A 329 -11.03 8.25 17.30
C MET A 329 -10.20 7.44 18.30
N LYS A 330 -10.58 6.18 18.58
CA LYS A 330 -9.84 5.31 19.51
C LYS A 330 -8.38 5.12 19.09
N LEU A 331 -8.11 4.93 17.80
CA LEU A 331 -6.75 4.82 17.26
C LEU A 331 -5.97 6.13 17.39
N LEU A 332 -6.59 7.26 17.06
CA LEU A 332 -5.98 8.59 17.17
C LEU A 332 -5.58 8.91 18.62
N LEU A 333 -6.51 8.73 19.56
CA LEU A 333 -6.27 9.01 20.98
C LEU A 333 -5.23 8.06 21.58
N LYS A 334 -5.30 6.75 21.29
CA LYS A 334 -4.29 5.77 21.73
C LYS A 334 -2.88 6.12 21.20
N LYS A 335 -2.75 6.69 19.99
CA LYS A 335 -1.44 7.09 19.45
C LYS A 335 -0.94 8.44 19.94
N ALA A 336 -1.83 9.37 20.26
CA ALA A 336 -1.48 10.63 20.91
C ALA A 336 -1.10 10.45 22.39
N PHE A 337 -1.79 9.55 23.09
CA PHE A 337 -1.71 9.38 24.55
C PHE A 337 -1.64 7.89 24.93
N PRO A 338 -0.51 7.19 24.64
CA PRO A 338 -0.40 5.73 24.75
C PRO A 338 -0.40 5.17 26.18
N HIS A 339 -0.41 6.02 27.20
CA HIS A 339 -0.35 5.63 28.63
C HIS A 339 -1.54 6.15 29.43
N GLU A 340 -2.61 6.59 28.76
CA GLU A 340 -3.72 7.29 29.40
C GLU A 340 -5.06 6.63 29.11
N ASP A 341 -5.91 6.58 30.13
CA ASP A 341 -7.28 6.11 29.94
C ASP A 341 -8.12 7.18 29.24
N VAL A 342 -8.71 6.80 28.12
CA VAL A 342 -9.37 7.70 27.17
C VAL A 342 -10.72 8.18 27.68
N GLU A 343 -11.41 7.38 28.49
CA GLU A 343 -12.77 7.69 28.94
C GLU A 343 -12.78 8.60 30.19
N ALA A 344 -11.66 8.69 30.92
CA ALA A 344 -11.56 9.44 32.17
C ALA A 344 -10.89 10.84 32.06
N ASN A 345 -10.08 11.09 31.02
CA ASN A 345 -9.08 12.17 31.03
C ASN A 345 -9.26 13.28 29.98
N PHE A 346 -10.33 13.24 29.17
CA PHE A 346 -10.49 14.10 27.99
C PHE A 346 -11.67 15.07 28.14
N THR A 347 -11.45 16.36 27.87
CA THR A 347 -12.51 17.35 27.87
C THR A 347 -13.36 17.27 26.60
N ASN A 348 -14.65 17.63 26.68
CA ASN A 348 -15.54 17.66 25.53
C ASN A 348 -15.01 18.52 24.36
N GLU A 349 -14.31 19.63 24.66
CA GLU A 349 -13.65 20.46 23.64
C GLU A 349 -12.51 19.72 22.92
N LEU A 350 -11.71 18.94 23.66
CA LEU A 350 -10.61 18.16 23.10
C LEU A 350 -11.13 17.02 22.21
N LEU A 351 -12.26 16.41 22.61
CA LEU A 351 -12.95 15.39 21.82
C LEU A 351 -13.57 15.97 20.53
N ASP A 352 -14.20 17.15 20.55
CA ASP A 352 -14.68 17.82 19.32
C ASP A 352 -13.55 18.07 18.31
N ILE A 353 -12.43 18.63 18.78
CA ILE A 353 -11.28 18.89 17.92
C ILE A 353 -10.72 17.55 17.38
N GLY A 354 -10.71 16.50 18.21
CA GLY A 354 -10.33 15.14 17.81
C GLY A 354 -11.23 14.55 16.72
N LEU A 355 -12.56 14.67 16.83
CA LEU A 355 -13.51 14.24 15.80
C LEU A 355 -13.24 14.96 14.47
N ARG A 356 -13.06 16.28 14.53
CA ARG A 356 -12.80 17.11 13.34
C ARG A 356 -11.47 16.77 12.67
N LEU A 357 -10.44 16.46 13.45
CA LEU A 357 -9.15 15.96 12.97
C LEU A 357 -9.27 14.56 12.33
N MET A 358 -9.97 13.66 13.00
CA MET A 358 -10.24 12.30 12.55
C MET A 358 -11.01 12.27 11.21
N HIS A 359 -12.04 13.11 11.05
CA HIS A 359 -12.76 13.29 9.79
C HIS A 359 -11.87 13.79 8.64
N LYS A 360 -10.78 14.52 8.92
CA LYS A 360 -9.78 14.88 7.89
C LYS A 360 -8.96 13.67 7.43
N CYS A 361 -8.72 12.70 8.32
CA CYS A 361 -8.02 11.45 8.02
C CYS A 361 -8.90 10.42 7.28
N GLY A 362 -10.23 10.59 7.27
CA GLY A 362 -11.16 9.80 6.45
C GLY A 362 -11.12 8.29 6.71
N GLY A 363 -10.94 7.89 7.97
CA GLY A 363 -10.89 6.48 8.38
C GLY A 363 -9.60 5.72 8.04
N LEU A 364 -8.56 6.39 7.52
CA LEU A 364 -7.31 5.74 7.12
C LEU A 364 -6.35 5.52 8.31
N PRO A 365 -6.03 4.27 8.72
CA PRO A 365 -5.19 3.99 9.89
C PRO A 365 -3.84 4.68 9.86
N LEU A 366 -3.12 4.65 8.73
CA LEU A 366 -1.80 5.28 8.63
C LEU A 366 -1.87 6.80 8.87
N ALA A 367 -2.89 7.49 8.35
CA ALA A 367 -3.06 8.92 8.57
C ALA A 367 -3.33 9.24 10.05
N LEU A 368 -4.17 8.43 10.72
CA LEU A 368 -4.47 8.56 12.14
C LEU A 368 -3.25 8.27 13.03
N VAL A 369 -2.43 7.28 12.69
CA VAL A 369 -1.18 6.96 13.40
C VAL A 369 -0.13 8.06 13.22
N VAL A 370 0.01 8.62 12.02
CA VAL A 370 0.92 9.76 11.77
C VAL A 370 0.46 11.00 12.52
N LEU A 371 -0.84 11.28 12.53
CA LEU A 371 -1.43 12.39 13.26
C LEU A 371 -1.25 12.22 14.78
N GLY A 372 -1.70 11.10 15.35
CA GLY A 372 -1.54 10.82 16.79
C GLY A 372 -0.07 10.76 17.22
N GLY A 373 0.81 10.26 16.35
CA GLY A 373 2.24 10.19 16.61
C GLY A 373 2.98 11.54 16.68
N LEU A 374 2.32 12.67 16.39
CA LEU A 374 2.95 13.99 16.42
C LEU A 374 3.55 14.31 17.81
N PRO A 375 4.85 14.68 17.89
CA PRO A 375 5.51 14.97 19.17
C PRO A 375 4.87 16.10 19.99
N ILE A 376 4.05 16.95 19.36
CA ILE A 376 3.37 18.07 20.02
C ILE A 376 2.30 17.59 21.02
N TYR A 377 1.64 16.45 20.75
CA TYR A 377 0.63 15.87 21.65
C TYR A 377 1.26 15.25 22.90
N LYS A 378 2.46 14.67 22.76
CA LYS A 378 3.23 14.10 23.88
C LYS A 378 3.72 15.13 24.90
N LYS A 379 3.62 16.43 24.60
CA LYS A 379 4.07 17.52 25.47
C LYS A 379 2.95 18.16 26.29
N THR A 380 1.70 18.08 25.83
CA THR A 380 0.53 18.62 26.56
C THR A 380 -0.80 18.19 25.94
N LYS A 381 -1.83 18.04 26.79
CA LYS A 381 -3.22 17.82 26.39
C LYS A 381 -4.01 19.11 26.09
N HIS A 382 -3.37 20.28 26.07
CA HIS A 382 -4.09 21.54 25.87
C HIS A 382 -4.83 21.57 24.52
N THR A 383 -6.10 21.96 24.56
CA THR A 383 -6.96 22.13 23.37
C THR A 383 -6.36 23.10 22.36
N VAL A 384 -5.59 24.09 22.82
CA VAL A 384 -4.77 25.00 21.98
C VAL A 384 -3.82 24.24 21.04
N VAL A 385 -3.20 23.15 21.48
CA VAL A 385 -2.29 22.35 20.63
C VAL A 385 -3.06 21.58 19.57
N TRP A 386 -4.18 20.95 19.93
CA TRP A 386 -5.03 20.21 19.00
C TRP A 386 -5.68 21.14 17.97
N ARG A 387 -6.18 22.28 18.43
CA ARG A 387 -6.70 23.38 17.61
C ARG A 387 -5.63 23.92 16.66
N ARG A 388 -4.41 24.16 17.16
CA ARG A 388 -3.27 24.55 16.31
C ARG A 388 -3.00 23.49 15.25
N VAL A 389 -2.96 22.20 15.55
CA VAL A 389 -2.78 21.18 14.50
C VAL A 389 -3.95 21.22 13.50
N LEU A 390 -5.19 21.33 13.95
CA LEU A 390 -6.37 21.46 13.08
C LEU A 390 -6.35 22.71 12.19
N GLU A 391 -5.71 23.80 12.62
CA GLU A 391 -5.61 25.06 11.88
C GLU A 391 -4.32 25.18 11.03
N THR A 392 -3.20 24.61 11.47
CA THR A 392 -1.88 24.76 10.84
C THR A 392 -1.41 23.55 10.03
N MET A 393 -2.02 22.37 10.16
CA MET A 393 -1.79 21.31 9.17
C MET A 393 -2.38 21.74 7.83
N ASP A 394 -1.62 21.49 6.77
CA ASP A 394 -1.93 21.91 5.41
C ASP A 394 -2.95 20.94 4.76
N TRP A 395 -4.14 20.80 5.37
CA TRP A 395 -5.18 19.81 5.01
C TRP A 395 -5.70 19.91 3.56
N ALA A 396 -5.44 21.03 2.88
CA ALA A 396 -5.89 21.36 1.53
C ALA A 396 -4.94 22.35 0.85
N ARG A 397 -3.64 22.19 1.10
CA ARG A 397 -2.55 23.09 0.74
C ARG A 397 -1.27 22.25 0.52
N ARG A 398 -0.14 22.72 -0.01
CA ARG A 398 0.29 24.02 -0.56
C ARG A 398 -0.85 24.99 -0.94
N LYS A 399 -0.98 26.08 -0.21
CA LYS A 399 -1.35 27.39 -0.77
C LYS A 399 -0.43 28.42 -0.13
N THR A 400 0.55 28.85 -0.91
CA THR A 400 0.95 30.24 -1.11
C THR A 400 0.78 31.25 0.06
N MET A 401 1.94 31.83 0.41
CA MET A 401 2.14 33.17 0.97
C MET A 401 1.57 34.28 0.04
N PRO A 402 1.71 35.58 0.39
CA PRO A 402 1.50 36.23 1.68
C PRO A 402 0.35 37.26 1.57
N ARG A 403 0.12 38.04 2.63
CA ARG A 403 -0.73 39.25 2.56
C ARG A 403 -0.04 40.30 1.67
N ASN A 404 -0.70 40.77 0.62
CA ASN A 404 -0.36 42.07 0.05
C ASN A 404 -1.05 43.18 0.84
N THR A 405 -0.30 44.24 1.05
CA THR A 405 -0.64 45.46 1.79
C THR A 405 -1.71 46.28 1.11
N CYS A 406 -2.34 47.18 1.88
CA CYS A 406 -3.09 48.31 1.36
C CYS A 406 -2.30 49.08 0.31
N PHE A 407 -2.99 49.65 -0.68
CA PHE A 407 -2.89 51.07 -0.98
C PHE A 407 -4.27 51.60 -1.41
N GLU A 408 -4.52 52.85 -1.06
CA GLU A 408 -5.75 53.59 -1.38
C GLU A 408 -5.61 54.29 -2.73
N LEU A 409 -6.77 54.66 -3.31
CA LEU A 409 -7.00 55.46 -4.53
C LEU A 409 -6.68 54.77 -5.88
#